data_AF-A0A843C7J2-F1
#
_entry.id   AF-A0A843C7J2-F1
#
_cell.length_a   1.000
_cell.length_b   1.000
_cell.length_c   1.000
_cell.angle_alpha   90.00
_cell.angle_beta   90.00
_cell.angle_gamma   90.00
#
_symmetry.space_group_name_H-M   'P 1'
#
loop_
_entity.id
_entity.type
_entity.pdbx_description
1 polymer ?
#
loop_
_entity_poly.entity_id
_entity_poly.type
_entity_poly.pdbx_seq_one_letter_code
_entity_poly.pdbx_strand_id
1 'polypeptide(L)'
;DGYVLSATRYIEASYRDIDLPMGLGSRHMAAASISKETDAVAVVVSESDGVVRIFDDGTLVAEIITGIGNLEMIKPRIKGDYEKIVEKDLNLTMIVKKS
;
A
#
# COMPACT_ATOMS: atom_id res chain seq x y z
N ASP A 1 -15.09 16.21 -8.50
CA ASP A 1 -14.39 17.24 -7.70
C ASP A 1 -13.16 16.64 -7.04
N GLY A 2 -12.07 17.42 -6.94
CA GLY A 2 -10.83 17.00 -6.28
C GLY A 2 -10.45 18.02 -5.21
N TYR A 3 -10.79 17.73 -3.97
CA TYR A 3 -10.53 18.62 -2.84
C TYR A 3 -9.91 17.86 -1.66
N VAL A 4 -9.11 18.56 -0.88
CA VAL A 4 -8.54 18.05 0.37
C VAL A 4 -9.49 18.41 1.51
N LEU A 5 -10.08 17.40 2.15
CA LEU A 5 -11.01 17.61 3.28
C LEU A 5 -10.28 18.03 4.56
N SER A 6 -9.14 17.40 4.85
CA SER A 6 -8.34 17.66 6.05
C SER A 6 -6.92 17.11 5.93
N ALA A 7 -6.03 17.56 6.81
CA ALA A 7 -4.66 17.07 6.95
C ALA A 7 -4.29 16.91 8.44
N THR A 8 -3.19 16.22 8.74
CA THR A 8 -2.65 16.03 10.10
C THR A 8 -3.69 15.44 11.06
N ARG A 9 -4.46 14.45 10.58
CA ARG A 9 -5.46 13.75 11.38
C ARG A 9 -4.82 12.59 12.13
N TYR A 10 -5.26 12.41 13.37
CA TYR A 10 -5.04 11.17 14.09
C TYR A 10 -6.05 10.12 13.60
N ILE A 11 -5.54 8.94 13.25
CA ILE A 11 -6.34 7.76 12.91
C ILE A 11 -6.14 6.79 14.07
N GLU A 12 -7.22 6.49 14.79
CA GLU A 12 -7.23 5.44 15.79
C GLU A 12 -7.22 4.09 15.06
N ALA A 13 -6.07 3.42 15.07
CA ALA A 13 -5.89 2.20 14.31
C ALA A 13 -6.21 0.98 15.17
N SER A 14 -7.18 0.18 14.73
CA SER A 14 -7.43 -1.16 15.25
C SER A 14 -6.51 -2.17 14.56
N TYR A 15 -6.06 -3.21 15.28
CA TYR A 15 -5.35 -4.35 14.68
C TYR A 15 -6.29 -5.54 14.42
N ARG A 16 -7.55 -5.42 14.80
CA ARG A 16 -8.54 -6.50 14.77
C ARG A 16 -8.84 -6.85 13.32
N ASP A 17 -8.74 -8.13 12.98
CA ASP A 17 -9.01 -8.66 11.64
C ASP A 17 -8.15 -8.03 10.52
N ILE A 18 -6.97 -7.53 10.88
CA ILE A 18 -5.96 -7.01 9.95
C ILE A 18 -4.71 -7.87 10.03
N ASP A 19 -4.34 -8.42 8.88
CA ASP A 19 -3.15 -9.24 8.71
C ASP A 19 -2.07 -8.44 7.98
N LEU A 20 -1.36 -7.60 8.73
CA LEU A 20 -0.35 -6.70 8.20
C LEU A 20 1.01 -7.44 8.04
N PRO A 21 1.65 -7.41 6.86
CA PRO A 21 2.98 -7.97 6.66
C PRO A 21 4.01 -7.44 7.67
N MET A 22 4.91 -8.32 8.13
CA MET A 22 5.98 -7.92 9.03
C MET A 22 6.84 -6.80 8.45
N GLY A 23 7.37 -5.94 9.33
CA GLY A 23 8.20 -4.80 8.95
C GLY A 23 7.40 -3.62 8.36
N LEU A 24 6.08 -3.59 8.53
CA LEU A 24 5.23 -2.43 8.24
C LEU A 24 4.77 -1.80 9.57
N GLY A 25 5.10 -0.51 9.76
CA GLY A 25 4.84 0.22 11.01
C GLY A 25 3.46 0.87 11.12
N SER A 26 3.32 1.79 12.09
CA SER A 26 2.05 2.44 12.47
C SER A 26 1.26 3.08 11.33
N ARG A 27 1.93 3.77 10.39
CA ARG A 27 1.28 4.38 9.21
C ARG A 27 0.58 3.35 8.32
N HIS A 28 1.18 2.18 8.18
CA HIS A 28 0.59 1.09 7.40
C HIS A 28 -0.58 0.45 8.14
N MET A 29 -0.47 0.28 9.47
CA MET A 29 -1.58 -0.21 10.29
C MET A 29 -2.77 0.74 10.26
N ALA A 30 -2.54 2.06 10.38
CA ALA A 30 -3.60 3.06 10.27
C ALA A 30 -4.30 3.03 8.90
N ALA A 31 -3.55 2.86 7.82
CA ALA A 31 -4.12 2.75 6.47
C ALA A 31 -4.94 1.46 6.29
N ALA A 32 -4.42 0.32 6.73
CA ALA A 32 -5.17 -0.93 6.71
C ALA A 32 -6.46 -0.79 7.54
N SER A 33 -6.38 -0.25 8.77
CA SER A 33 -7.52 -0.11 9.67
C SER A 33 -8.59 0.81 9.12
N ILE A 34 -8.25 2.00 8.65
CA ILE A 34 -9.26 2.92 8.11
C ILE A 34 -9.91 2.37 6.83
N SER A 35 -9.15 1.66 5.98
CA SER A 35 -9.71 1.00 4.80
C SER A 35 -10.57 -0.21 5.14
N LYS A 36 -10.43 -0.78 6.34
CA LYS A 36 -11.27 -1.89 6.81
C LYS A 36 -12.58 -1.40 7.43
N GLU A 37 -12.51 -0.29 8.14
CA GLU A 37 -13.63 0.26 8.91
C GLU A 37 -14.53 1.18 8.07
N THR A 38 -14.11 1.53 6.86
CA THR A 38 -14.82 2.44 5.95
C THR A 38 -14.70 1.96 4.51
N ASP A 39 -15.48 2.53 3.59
CA ASP A 39 -15.38 2.27 2.14
C ASP A 39 -14.19 3.00 1.47
N ALA A 40 -13.21 3.46 2.25
CA ALA A 40 -12.10 4.26 1.75
C ALA A 40 -10.92 3.39 1.28
N VAL A 41 -10.32 3.77 0.15
CA VAL A 41 -9.01 3.28 -0.26
C VAL A 41 -7.93 4.12 0.42
N ALA A 42 -7.02 3.46 1.14
CA ALA A 42 -5.93 4.13 1.85
C ALA A 42 -4.60 3.99 1.11
N VAL A 43 -3.88 5.11 0.94
CA VAL A 43 -2.58 5.17 0.26
C VAL A 43 -1.50 5.59 1.25
N VAL A 44 -0.39 4.84 1.28
CA VAL A 44 0.75 5.11 2.17
C VAL A 44 2.03 5.17 1.36
N VAL A 45 2.81 6.25 1.54
CA VAL A 45 4.20 6.30 1.09
C VAL A 45 5.10 5.92 2.26
N SER A 46 5.88 4.87 2.08
CA SER A 46 6.78 4.38 3.10
C SER A 46 8.13 5.10 3.02
N GLU A 47 8.48 5.80 4.09
CA GLU A 47 9.75 6.53 4.19
C GLU A 47 10.97 5.61 4.16
N SER A 48 10.85 4.40 4.72
CA SER A 48 11.99 3.49 4.88
C SER A 48 12.44 2.83 3.58
N ASP A 49 11.52 2.62 2.63
CA ASP A 49 11.78 1.92 1.36
C ASP A 49 11.28 2.65 0.12
N GLY A 50 10.65 3.82 0.27
CA GLY A 50 10.11 4.62 -0.84
C GLY A 50 8.90 4.01 -1.54
N VAL A 51 8.41 2.85 -1.09
CA VAL A 51 7.32 2.13 -1.73
C VAL A 51 5.99 2.80 -1.40
N VAL A 52 5.16 3.02 -2.43
CA VAL A 52 3.76 3.42 -2.25
C VAL A 52 2.91 2.17 -2.13
N ARG A 53 2.05 2.11 -1.11
CA ARG A 53 1.19 0.96 -0.80
C ARG A 53 -0.27 1.39 -0.82
N ILE A 54 -1.12 0.54 -1.39
CA ILE A 54 -2.56 0.73 -1.46
C ILE A 54 -3.24 -0.34 -0.61
N PHE A 55 -4.09 0.09 0.31
CA PHE A 55 -4.92 -0.75 1.15
C PHE A 55 -6.39 -0.56 0.80
N ASP A 56 -7.10 -1.68 0.70
CA ASP A 56 -8.54 -1.76 0.44
C ASP A 56 -9.12 -2.93 1.24
N ASP A 57 -10.26 -2.72 1.92
CA ASP A 57 -10.87 -3.65 2.87
C ASP A 57 -9.86 -4.27 3.87
N GLY A 58 -8.94 -3.45 4.39
CA GLY A 58 -7.89 -3.89 5.32
C GLY A 58 -6.77 -4.72 4.72
N THR A 59 -6.77 -4.92 3.40
CA THR A 59 -5.81 -5.77 2.69
C THR A 59 -4.84 -4.94 1.86
N LEU A 60 -3.56 -5.30 1.86
CA LEU A 60 -2.58 -4.73 0.92
C LEU A 60 -2.86 -5.25 -0.50
N VAL A 61 -3.39 -4.38 -1.36
CA VAL A 61 -3.83 -4.73 -2.73
C VAL A 61 -2.84 -4.30 -3.81
N ALA A 62 -1.99 -3.30 -3.54
CA ALA A 62 -0.95 -2.91 -4.49
C ALA A 62 0.31 -2.34 -3.81
N GLU A 63 1.45 -2.55 -4.46
CA GLU A 63 2.73 -1.90 -4.18
C GLU A 63 3.26 -1.24 -5.46
N ILE A 64 3.63 0.03 -5.38
CA ILE A 64 4.22 0.80 -6.48
C ILE A 64 5.63 1.17 -6.07
N ILE A 65 6.59 0.73 -6.88
CA ILE A 65 8.02 0.99 -6.71
C ILE A 65 8.49 1.89 -7.85
N THR A 66 9.18 2.96 -7.47
CA THR A 66 9.81 3.90 -8.41
C THR A 66 11.33 3.76 -8.33
N GLY A 67 12.02 3.73 -9.48
CA GLY A 67 13.48 3.83 -9.55
C GLY A 67 14.19 2.63 -10.21
N ILE A 68 15.52 2.76 -10.34
CA ILE A 68 16.41 1.94 -11.19
C ILE A 68 16.95 0.69 -10.44
N GLY A 69 16.40 0.37 -9.27
CA GLY A 69 16.76 -0.85 -8.54
C GLY A 69 16.32 -2.10 -9.32
N ASN A 70 16.95 -3.25 -9.09
CA ASN A 70 16.68 -4.48 -9.83
C ASN A 70 15.25 -4.97 -9.56
N LEU A 71 14.29 -4.47 -10.35
CA LEU A 71 12.83 -4.62 -10.17
C LEU A 71 12.40 -6.09 -10.12
N GLU A 72 13.19 -6.99 -10.72
CA GLU A 72 12.97 -8.44 -10.70
C GLU A 72 13.21 -9.10 -9.33
N MET A 73 13.97 -8.47 -8.44
CA MET A 73 14.30 -9.02 -7.12
C MET A 73 13.33 -8.61 -5.99
N ILE A 74 12.37 -7.72 -6.27
CA ILE A 74 11.43 -7.25 -5.27
C ILE A 74 10.44 -8.37 -4.96
N LYS A 75 10.54 -8.94 -3.75
CA LYS A 75 9.52 -9.82 -3.22
C LYS A 75 8.35 -8.97 -2.72
N PRO A 76 7.17 -9.03 -3.35
CA PRO A 76 6.02 -8.27 -2.88
C PRO A 76 5.57 -8.75 -1.51
N ARG A 77 4.98 -7.83 -0.73
CA ARG A 77 4.34 -8.14 0.55
C ARG A 77 2.87 -8.51 0.40
N ILE A 78 2.35 -8.53 -0.82
CA ILE A 78 0.98 -8.92 -1.17
C ILE A 78 0.82 -10.44 -0.97
N LYS A 79 -0.29 -10.85 -0.33
CA LYS A 79 -0.65 -12.27 -0.16
C LYS A 79 -1.45 -12.77 -1.35
N GLY A 80 -1.16 -14.01 -1.76
CA GLY A 80 -1.84 -14.68 -2.87
C GLY A 80 -1.25 -14.33 -4.23
N ASP A 81 -2.04 -14.57 -5.28
CA ASP A 81 -1.64 -14.29 -6.64
C ASP A 81 -1.59 -12.78 -6.89
N TYR A 82 -0.65 -12.37 -7.73
CA TYR A 82 -0.47 -10.98 -8.12
C TYR A 82 0.00 -10.88 -9.56
N GLU A 83 -0.23 -9.71 -10.14
CA GLU A 83 0.26 -9.32 -11.46
C GLU A 83 1.29 -8.20 -11.30
N LYS A 84 2.34 -8.27 -12.13
CA LYS A 84 3.40 -7.27 -12.16
C LYS A 84 3.32 -6.50 -13.46
N ILE A 85 3.15 -5.19 -13.35
CA ILE A 85 3.09 -4.25 -14.46
C ILE A 85 4.34 -3.39 -14.40
N VAL A 86 5.13 -3.40 -15.47
CA VAL A 86 6.38 -2.63 -15.56
C VAL A 86 6.21 -1.56 -16.62
N GLU A 87 6.29 -0.30 -16.20
CA GLU A 87 6.30 0.86 -17.09
C GLU A 87 7.72 1.42 -17.18
N LYS A 88 8.40 1.12 -18.30
CA LYS A 88 9.82 1.45 -18.47
C LYS A 88 10.03 2.94 -18.64
N ASP A 89 9.11 3.63 -19.32
CA ASP A 89 9.25 5.06 -19.60
C ASP A 89 9.17 5.89 -18.31
N LEU A 90 8.43 5.38 -17.31
CA LEU A 90 8.29 5.99 -15.99
C LEU A 90 9.24 5.42 -14.93
N ASN A 91 10.08 4.44 -15.28
CA ASN A 91 10.89 3.65 -14.33
C ASN A 91 10.07 3.17 -13.12
N LEU A 92 8.88 2.65 -13.41
CA LEU A 92 7.88 2.28 -12.42
C LEU A 92 7.53 0.80 -12.54
N THR A 93 7.38 0.16 -11.41
CA THR A 93 6.79 -1.18 -11.31
C THR A 93 5.63 -1.14 -10.34
N MET A 94 4.49 -1.64 -10.79
CA MET A 94 3.33 -1.85 -9.98
C MET A 94 3.10 -3.35 -9.80
N ILE A 95 2.87 -3.76 -8.57
CA ILE A 95 2.48 -5.13 -8.22
C ILE A 95 1.07 -5.04 -7.67
N VAL A 96 0.12 -5.75 -8.28
CA VAL A 96 -1.30 -5.68 -7.94
C VAL A 96 -1.81 -7.06 -7.60
N LYS A 97 -2.57 -7.20 -6.51
CA LYS A 97 -3.24 -8.44 -6.14
C LYS A 97 -4.21 -8.87 -7.25
N LYS A 98 -4.15 -10.15 -7.63
CA LYS A 98 -5.09 -10.74 -8.57
C LYS A 98 -6.37 -11.12 -7.84
N SER A 99 -7.52 -10.76 -8.42
CA SER A 99 -8.85 -11.08 -7.91
C SER A 99 -9.21 -12.56 -8.08
#